data_AF-A0A3B4ZMR9-F1
#
_entry.id   AF-A0A3B4ZMR9-F1
#
_cell.length_a   1.000
_cell.length_b   1.000
_cell.length_c   1.000
_cell.angle_alpha   90.00
_cell.angle_beta   90.00
_cell.angle_gamma   90.00
#
_symmetry.space_group_name_H-M   'P 1'
#
loop_
_entity.id
_entity.type
_entity.pdbx_description
1 polymer ?
#
loop_
_entity_poly.entity_id
_entity_poly.type
_entity_poly.pdbx_seq_one_letter_code
_entity_poly.pdbx_strand_id
1 'polypeptide(L)'
;MTHHIRQLFGTGYVTVFLYLSAIMNMVSAVTHYSVPEEMDEGSVVANLATDLGLDVKSLNTRKMRVDVVANKKYLNVNKDTGELFVLERIDREFLCPWKTTTSCFLKLDATIENPIRMFNIEVEILDINDNAPHFRRGTMHLDISESSPVGERFS
;
A
#
# COMPACT_ATOMS: atom_id res chain seq x y z
N MET A 1 -14.60 9.83 68.46
CA MET A 1 -15.39 9.60 67.23
C MET A 1 -15.13 10.77 66.30
N THR A 2 -14.02 10.82 65.56
CA THR A 2 -13.81 10.23 64.22
C THR A 2 -14.97 10.55 63.26
N HIS A 3 -14.74 11.47 62.32
CA HIS A 3 -14.83 11.24 60.86
C HIS A 3 -14.88 12.58 60.11
N HIS A 4 -13.71 13.08 59.71
CA HIS A 4 -13.58 14.09 58.65
C HIS A 4 -12.45 13.71 57.70
N ILE A 5 -12.55 12.52 57.09
CA ILE A 5 -11.67 12.10 55.98
C ILE A 5 -12.52 11.28 55.02
N ARG A 6 -13.09 11.92 54.00
CA ARG A 6 -13.70 11.23 52.85
C ARG A 6 -13.90 12.16 51.65
N GLN A 7 -12.82 12.74 51.12
CA GLN A 7 -12.83 13.38 49.78
C GLN A 7 -11.50 13.27 49.01
N LEU A 8 -10.68 12.23 49.24
CA LEU A 8 -9.40 12.08 48.51
C LEU A 8 -9.32 10.81 47.62
N PHE A 9 -10.32 9.93 47.64
CA PHE A 9 -10.27 8.65 46.93
C PHE A 9 -10.89 8.63 45.53
N GLY A 10 -11.47 9.73 45.03
CA GLY A 10 -12.11 9.79 43.70
C GLY A 10 -11.37 10.65 42.67
N THR A 11 -10.74 11.74 43.12
CA THR A 11 -10.19 12.77 42.23
C THR A 11 -8.96 12.30 41.47
N GLY A 12 -8.10 11.48 42.10
CA GLY A 12 -6.91 10.92 41.47
C GLY A 12 -7.21 9.89 40.38
N TYR A 13 -8.26 9.09 40.55
CA TYR A 13 -8.67 8.13 39.52
C TYR A 13 -9.28 8.82 38.31
N VAL A 14 -10.10 9.86 38.53
CA VAL A 14 -10.70 10.65 37.45
C VAL A 14 -9.62 11.35 36.64
N THR A 15 -8.61 11.97 37.28
CA THR A 15 -7.51 12.62 36.55
C THR A 15 -6.68 11.61 35.78
N VAL A 16 -6.34 10.45 36.36
CA VAL A 16 -5.63 9.37 35.67
C VAL A 16 -6.44 8.85 34.47
N PHE A 17 -7.75 8.69 34.61
CA PHE A 17 -8.63 8.26 33.51
C PHE A 17 -8.69 9.29 32.39
N LEU A 18 -8.73 10.59 32.73
CA LEU A 18 -8.67 11.69 31.76
C LEU A 18 -7.33 11.71 31.02
N TYR A 19 -6.21 11.56 31.73
CA TYR A 19 -4.88 11.44 31.12
C TYR A 19 -4.78 10.20 30.22
N LEU A 20 -5.25 9.03 30.66
CA LEU A 20 -5.30 7.83 29.82
C LEU A 20 -6.14 8.05 28.56
N SER A 21 -7.33 8.64 28.69
CA SER A 21 -8.21 8.90 27.54
C SER A 21 -7.60 9.86 26.52
N ALA A 22 -6.79 10.83 26.97
CA ALA A 22 -6.06 11.74 26.10
C ALA A 22 -4.94 11.03 25.32
N ILE A 23 -4.33 9.99 25.90
CA ILE A 23 -3.27 9.20 25.27
C ILE A 23 -3.84 8.20 24.23
N MET A 24 -5.12 7.81 24.37
CA MET A 24 -5.77 6.83 23.48
C MET A 24 -6.06 7.33 22.05
N ASN A 25 -5.82 8.61 21.73
CA ASN A 25 -6.10 9.18 20.41
C ASN A 25 -4.87 9.27 19.50
N MET A 26 -3.98 8.27 19.53
CA MET A 26 -2.99 8.08 18.46
C MET A 26 -3.55 7.12 17.40
N VAL A 27 -4.31 7.66 16.45
CA VAL A 27 -4.68 6.94 15.22
C VAL A 27 -3.61 7.22 14.18
N SER A 28 -2.90 6.18 13.74
CA SER A 28 -2.14 6.23 12.49
C SER A 28 -3.11 5.96 11.34
N ALA A 29 -3.32 6.95 10.47
CA ALA A 29 -4.12 6.78 9.27
C ALA A 29 -3.20 6.37 8.11
N VAL A 30 -3.42 5.16 7.58
CA VAL A 30 -2.80 4.70 6.33
C VAL A 30 -3.86 4.81 5.24
N THR A 31 -3.49 5.42 4.12
CA THR A 31 -4.37 5.56 2.96
C THR A 31 -4.16 4.38 2.02
N HIS A 32 -5.24 3.71 1.61
CA HIS A 32 -5.17 2.53 0.76
C HIS A 32 -5.81 2.78 -0.60
N TYR A 33 -5.10 2.42 -1.66
CA TYR A 33 -5.62 2.39 -3.04
C TYR A 33 -5.33 1.03 -3.67
N SER A 34 -5.97 0.74 -4.78
CA SER A 34 -5.64 -0.40 -5.63
C SER A 34 -5.55 0.05 -7.09
N VAL A 35 -4.61 -0.54 -7.81
CA VAL A 35 -4.35 -0.23 -9.22
C VAL A 35 -3.96 -1.52 -9.95
N PRO A 36 -4.53 -1.80 -11.13
CA PRO A 36 -4.00 -2.84 -12.00
C PRO A 36 -2.54 -2.61 -12.36
N GLU A 37 -1.79 -3.68 -12.51
CA GLU A 37 -0.50 -3.60 -13.21
C GLU A 37 -0.70 -3.29 -14.71
N GLU A 38 0.42 -3.06 -15.42
CA GLU A 38 0.43 -2.86 -16.87
C GLU A 38 -0.43 -1.67 -17.38
N MET A 39 -0.77 -0.74 -16.48
CA MET A 39 -1.41 0.53 -16.85
C MET A 39 -0.45 1.46 -17.60
N ASP A 40 -1.00 2.21 -18.55
CA ASP A 40 -0.25 3.20 -19.34
C ASP A 40 0.32 4.33 -18.48
N GLU A 41 1.48 4.85 -18.88
CA GLU A 41 2.08 6.04 -18.27
C GLU A 41 1.13 7.25 -18.38
N GLY A 42 0.99 8.01 -17.30
CA GLY A 42 0.04 9.11 -17.17
C GLY A 42 -1.35 8.70 -16.69
N SER A 43 -1.63 7.40 -16.55
CA SER A 43 -2.91 6.93 -16.00
C SER A 43 -3.13 7.43 -14.57
N VAL A 44 -4.34 7.90 -14.29
CA VAL A 44 -4.71 8.40 -12.96
C VAL A 44 -5.08 7.24 -12.05
N VAL A 45 -4.50 7.22 -10.85
CA VAL A 45 -4.77 6.24 -9.79
C VAL A 45 -5.83 6.77 -8.83
N ALA A 46 -5.63 7.98 -8.30
CA ALA A 46 -6.52 8.60 -7.31
C ALA A 46 -6.34 10.13 -7.24
N ASN A 47 -7.33 10.84 -6.67
CA ASN A 47 -7.19 12.26 -6.36
C ASN A 47 -6.61 12.46 -4.96
N LEU A 48 -5.28 12.38 -4.87
CA LEU A 48 -4.56 12.39 -3.61
C LEU A 48 -4.77 13.70 -2.80
N ALA A 49 -4.89 14.83 -3.48
CA ALA A 49 -5.13 16.11 -2.80
C ALA A 49 -6.47 16.13 -2.08
N THR A 50 -7.54 15.67 -2.73
CA THR A 50 -8.88 15.64 -2.13
C THR A 50 -8.93 14.66 -0.97
N ASP A 51 -8.37 13.46 -1.16
CA ASP A 51 -8.41 12.38 -0.16
C ASP A 51 -7.60 12.75 1.11
N LEU A 52 -6.53 13.53 0.97
CA LEU A 52 -5.71 14.01 2.08
C LEU A 52 -6.12 15.40 2.62
N GLY A 53 -7.19 16.01 2.08
CA GLY A 53 -7.65 17.34 2.48
C GLY A 53 -6.62 18.45 2.21
N LEU A 54 -5.90 18.37 1.09
CA LEU A 54 -4.88 19.32 0.65
C LEU A 54 -5.46 20.28 -0.40
N ASP A 55 -5.06 21.55 -0.34
CA ASP A 55 -5.37 22.51 -1.39
C ASP A 55 -4.40 22.34 -2.57
N VAL A 56 -4.94 22.03 -3.75
CA VAL A 56 -4.19 21.81 -4.99
C VAL A 56 -3.28 23.00 -5.33
N LYS A 57 -3.78 24.22 -5.13
CA LYS A 57 -3.00 25.45 -5.43
C LYS A 57 -1.75 25.58 -4.56
N SER A 58 -1.75 24.94 -3.40
CA SER A 58 -0.64 24.97 -2.45
C SER A 58 0.40 23.88 -2.68
N LEU A 59 0.12 22.86 -3.50
CA LEU A 59 1.01 21.68 -3.63
C LEU A 59 2.37 22.03 -4.21
N ASN A 60 2.39 22.90 -5.22
CA ASN A 60 3.63 23.37 -5.84
C ASN A 60 4.43 24.26 -4.88
N THR A 61 3.80 25.26 -4.26
CA THR A 61 4.47 26.21 -3.36
C THR A 61 4.98 25.54 -2.09
N ARG A 62 4.27 24.52 -1.60
CA ARG A 62 4.64 23.73 -0.42
C ARG A 62 5.47 22.49 -0.74
N LYS A 63 5.98 22.39 -1.98
CA LYS A 63 6.89 21.32 -2.42
C LYS A 63 6.39 19.92 -2.09
N MET A 64 5.13 19.62 -2.40
CA MET A 64 4.63 18.26 -2.25
C MET A 64 5.50 17.28 -3.06
N ARG A 65 5.82 16.15 -2.45
CA ARG A 65 6.58 15.06 -3.05
C ARG A 65 5.99 13.72 -2.61
N VAL A 66 6.05 12.75 -3.52
CA VAL A 66 5.79 11.35 -3.23
C VAL A 66 7.11 10.64 -3.39
N ASP A 67 7.56 10.01 -2.31
CA ASP A 67 8.75 9.18 -2.31
C ASP A 67 8.29 7.72 -2.14
N VAL A 68 8.73 6.85 -3.05
CA VAL A 68 8.50 5.41 -2.92
C VAL A 68 9.52 4.88 -1.93
N VAL A 69 9.10 4.01 -1.02
CA VAL A 69 10.05 3.34 -0.10
C VAL A 69 11.01 2.40 -0.88
N ALA A 70 10.65 2.03 -2.11
CA ALA A 70 11.47 1.25 -3.04
C ALA A 70 12.37 2.13 -3.92
N ASN A 71 13.44 1.54 -4.48
CA ASN A 71 14.45 2.24 -5.29
C ASN A 71 13.95 2.82 -6.63
N LYS A 72 12.72 2.51 -7.07
CA LYS A 72 12.17 2.92 -8.35
C LYS A 72 10.85 3.68 -8.18
N LYS A 73 10.68 4.78 -8.93
CA LYS A 73 9.51 5.67 -8.85
C LYS A 73 8.44 5.25 -9.87
N TYR A 74 7.51 4.40 -9.45
CA TYR A 74 6.39 3.98 -10.31
C TYR A 74 5.21 4.96 -10.33
N LEU A 75 5.01 5.66 -9.20
CA LEU A 75 3.89 6.58 -9.02
C LEU A 75 4.41 7.97 -8.66
N ASN A 76 3.71 9.00 -9.12
CA ASN A 76 4.03 10.39 -8.80
C ASN A 76 2.76 11.23 -8.69
N VAL A 77 2.87 12.41 -8.12
CA VAL A 77 1.75 13.35 -7.96
C VAL A 77 1.85 14.48 -8.98
N ASN A 78 0.77 14.73 -9.70
CA ASN A 78 0.61 15.93 -10.49
C ASN A 78 0.23 17.07 -9.54
N LYS A 79 1.12 18.06 -9.38
CA LYS A 79 0.95 19.15 -8.42
C LYS A 79 -0.08 20.19 -8.88
N ASP A 80 -0.43 20.18 -10.16
CA ASP A 80 -1.40 21.12 -10.75
C ASP A 80 -2.83 20.59 -10.64
N THR A 81 -3.02 19.26 -10.65
CA THR A 81 -4.34 18.62 -10.50
C THR A 81 -4.57 17.97 -9.13
N GLY A 82 -3.49 17.63 -8.41
CA GLY A 82 -3.54 16.91 -7.15
C GLY A 82 -3.69 15.40 -7.29
N GLU A 83 -3.55 14.86 -8.50
CA GLU A 83 -3.77 13.45 -8.82
C GLU A 83 -2.49 12.63 -8.66
N LEU A 84 -2.62 11.44 -8.09
CA LEU A 84 -1.60 10.40 -8.13
C LEU A 84 -1.72 9.68 -9.48
N PHE A 85 -0.62 9.58 -10.22
CA PHE A 85 -0.60 8.98 -11.56
C PHE A 85 0.57 8.00 -11.73
N VAL A 86 0.44 7.14 -12.73
CA VAL A 86 1.47 6.17 -13.14
C VAL A 86 2.59 6.90 -13.87
N LEU A 87 3.77 6.97 -13.25
CA LEU A 87 4.96 7.58 -13.86
C LEU A 87 5.67 6.60 -14.79
N GLU A 88 5.75 5.34 -14.40
CA GLU A 88 6.35 4.26 -15.18
C GLU A 88 5.48 3.02 -15.05
N ARG A 89 5.42 2.23 -16.13
CA ARG A 89 4.66 0.99 -16.15
C ARG A 89 5.04 0.06 -14.99
N ILE A 90 4.03 -0.45 -14.31
CA ILE A 90 4.16 -1.33 -13.15
C ILE A 90 4.10 -2.77 -13.63
N ASP A 91 5.12 -3.54 -13.28
CA ASP A 91 5.21 -4.99 -13.50
C ASP A 91 5.20 -5.67 -12.12
N ARG A 92 4.14 -6.41 -11.82
CA ARG A 92 3.94 -7.07 -10.53
C ARG A 92 4.89 -8.25 -10.36
N GLU A 93 5.23 -8.98 -11.42
CA GLU A 93 6.22 -10.06 -11.39
C GLU A 93 7.60 -9.55 -11.00
N PHE A 94 7.97 -8.34 -11.44
CA PHE A 94 9.23 -7.71 -11.04
C PHE A 94 9.19 -7.18 -9.60
N LEU A 95 8.09 -6.54 -9.19
CA LEU A 95 7.94 -5.94 -7.86
C LEU A 95 7.78 -6.99 -6.75
N CYS A 96 6.96 -8.00 -7.01
CA CYS A 96 6.56 -9.04 -6.09
C CYS A 96 6.91 -10.41 -6.68
N PRO A 97 8.21 -10.74 -6.80
CA PRO A 97 8.66 -11.96 -7.47
C PRO A 97 8.21 -13.24 -6.76
N TRP A 98 7.89 -13.14 -5.47
CA TRP A 98 7.45 -14.26 -4.66
C TRP A 98 5.92 -14.39 -4.68
N LYS A 99 5.39 -15.21 -5.59
CA LYS A 99 3.95 -15.43 -5.80
C LYS A 99 3.17 -16.03 -4.62
N THR A 100 3.82 -16.38 -3.50
CA THR A 100 3.10 -16.91 -2.32
C THR A 100 2.50 -15.83 -1.43
N THR A 101 2.82 -14.57 -1.66
CA THR A 101 2.16 -13.45 -0.96
C THR A 101 0.81 -13.19 -1.63
N THR A 102 -0.29 -13.34 -0.88
CA THR A 102 -1.66 -13.10 -1.38
C THR A 102 -1.86 -11.67 -1.91
N SER A 103 -1.03 -10.72 -1.50
CA SER A 103 -1.13 -9.31 -1.85
C SER A 103 0.24 -8.69 -2.17
N CYS A 104 0.25 -7.78 -3.13
CA CYS A 104 1.43 -7.03 -3.54
C CYS A 104 1.18 -5.54 -3.31
N PHE A 105 1.96 -4.89 -2.44
CA PHE A 105 1.76 -3.49 -2.09
C PHE A 105 2.99 -2.65 -2.42
N LEU A 106 2.75 -1.50 -3.04
CA LEU A 106 3.72 -0.43 -3.17
C LEU A 106 3.50 0.59 -2.04
N LYS A 107 4.51 0.76 -1.19
CA LYS A 107 4.48 1.71 -0.08
C LYS A 107 5.07 3.06 -0.49
N LEU A 108 4.33 4.12 -0.21
CA LEU A 108 4.67 5.49 -0.59
C LEU A 108 4.53 6.41 0.63
N ASP A 109 5.45 7.38 0.70
CA ASP A 109 5.37 8.49 1.64
C ASP A 109 5.10 9.78 0.86
N ALA A 110 3.93 10.38 1.08
CA ALA A 110 3.64 11.71 0.57
C ALA A 110 4.02 12.75 1.63
N THR A 111 4.94 13.65 1.29
CA THR A 111 5.41 14.73 2.16
C THR A 111 5.08 16.09 1.58
N ILE A 112 4.62 17.02 2.42
CA ILE A 112 4.38 18.43 2.05
C ILE A 112 5.00 19.34 3.11
N GLU A 113 5.63 20.44 2.72
CA GLU A 113 6.37 21.35 3.61
C GLU A 113 5.51 22.54 4.09
N ASN A 114 6.01 23.29 5.07
CA ASN A 114 5.45 24.57 5.54
C ASN A 114 3.93 24.57 5.85
N PRO A 115 3.46 23.89 6.93
CA PRO A 115 4.20 23.02 7.84
C PRO A 115 4.46 21.62 7.26
N ILE A 116 5.47 20.93 7.79
CA ILE A 116 5.79 19.56 7.38
C ILE A 116 4.65 18.62 7.79
N ARG A 117 4.10 17.88 6.82
CA ARG A 117 3.17 16.76 7.04
C ARG A 117 3.61 15.58 6.18
N MET A 118 3.42 14.38 6.70
CA MET A 118 3.74 13.11 6.04
C MET A 118 2.51 12.20 6.08
N PHE A 119 2.23 11.54 4.96
CA PHE A 119 1.10 10.62 4.79
C PHE A 119 1.62 9.29 4.26
N ASN A 120 1.29 8.22 4.98
CA ASN A 120 1.62 6.85 4.57
C ASN A 120 0.52 6.36 3.62
N ILE A 121 0.93 5.91 2.43
CA ILE A 121 0.03 5.43 1.40
C ILE A 121 0.48 4.02 0.99
N GLU A 122 -0.45 3.09 0.93
CA GLU A 122 -0.23 1.74 0.40
C GLU A 122 -1.10 1.55 -0.85
N VAL A 123 -0.46 1.19 -1.96
CA VAL A 123 -1.14 0.92 -3.22
C VAL A 123 -1.04 -0.57 -3.52
N GLU A 124 -2.16 -1.27 -3.50
CA GLU A 124 -2.25 -2.66 -3.93
C GLU A 124 -2.10 -2.75 -5.45
N ILE A 125 -1.16 -3.58 -5.90
CA ILE A 125 -0.96 -3.88 -7.32
C ILE A 125 -1.78 -5.13 -7.64
N LEU A 126 -2.83 -4.94 -8.43
CA LEU A 126 -3.72 -6.02 -8.85
C LEU A 126 -3.11 -6.77 -10.04
N ASP A 127 -3.10 -8.09 -9.93
CA ASP A 127 -2.62 -9.00 -10.96
C ASP A 127 -3.50 -8.93 -12.22
N ILE A 128 -2.85 -8.90 -13.38
CA ILE A 128 -3.50 -9.03 -14.69
C ILE A 128 -2.96 -10.30 -15.35
N ASN A 129 -3.83 -11.04 -16.06
CA ASN A 129 -3.42 -12.24 -16.79
C ASN A 129 -2.73 -11.88 -18.12
N ASP A 130 -1.58 -11.24 -18.04
CA ASP A 130 -0.70 -10.85 -19.15
C ASP A 130 0.37 -11.91 -19.47
N ASN A 131 0.64 -12.80 -18.51
CA ASN A 131 1.62 -13.86 -18.61
C ASN A 131 1.00 -15.21 -19.00
N ALA A 132 1.14 -15.60 -20.26
CA ALA A 132 0.70 -16.91 -20.73
C ALA A 132 1.56 -18.05 -20.15
N PRO A 133 0.98 -19.23 -19.87
CA PRO A 133 1.77 -20.38 -19.42
C PRO A 133 2.73 -20.82 -20.54
N HIS A 134 4.00 -21.05 -20.18
CA HIS A 134 5.01 -21.54 -21.09
C HIS A 134 5.51 -22.93 -20.68
N PHE A 135 5.51 -23.86 -21.62
CA PHE A 135 6.14 -25.15 -21.45
C PHE A 135 7.66 -25.00 -21.59
N ARG A 136 8.42 -25.73 -20.75
CA ARG A 136 9.89 -25.76 -20.84
C ARG A 136 10.40 -26.24 -22.21
N ARG A 137 9.61 -27.05 -22.90
CA ARG A 137 9.91 -27.59 -24.23
C ARG A 137 8.72 -27.32 -25.15
N GLY A 138 8.97 -26.89 -26.38
CA GLY A 138 7.92 -26.72 -27.40
C GLY A 138 7.41 -28.05 -27.95
N THR A 139 8.19 -29.12 -27.84
CA THR A 139 7.78 -30.48 -28.19
C THR A 139 8.33 -31.46 -27.16
N MET A 140 7.50 -32.42 -26.76
CA MET A 140 7.87 -33.51 -25.85
C MET A 140 7.66 -34.84 -26.57
N HIS A 141 8.72 -35.64 -26.67
CA HIS A 141 8.67 -36.98 -27.24
C HIS A 141 8.62 -37.99 -26.09
N LEU A 142 7.68 -38.93 -26.17
CA LEU A 142 7.47 -39.97 -25.17
C LEU A 142 7.45 -41.31 -25.89
N ASP A 143 8.34 -42.21 -25.49
CA ASP A 143 8.36 -43.60 -25.95
C ASP A 143 7.78 -44.47 -24.83
N ILE A 144 6.63 -45.11 -25.08
CA ILE A 144 5.89 -45.90 -24.09
C ILE A 144 5.85 -47.35 -24.55
N SER A 145 6.19 -48.27 -23.64
CA SER A 145 6.11 -49.71 -23.93
C SER A 145 4.65 -50.14 -24.06
N GLU A 146 4.34 -50.99 -25.03
CA GLU A 146 3.00 -51.62 -25.14
C GLU A 146 2.64 -52.44 -23.89
N SER A 147 3.64 -52.96 -23.18
CA SER A 147 3.45 -53.72 -21.94
C SER A 147 3.27 -52.85 -20.69
N SER A 148 3.15 -51.53 -20.84
CA SER A 148 3.00 -50.61 -19.71
C SER A 148 1.72 -50.89 -18.91
N PRO A 149 1.79 -51.10 -17.59
CA PRO A 149 0.63 -51.38 -16.75
C PRO A 149 -0.30 -50.17 -16.63
N VAL A 150 -1.58 -50.44 -16.39
CA VAL A 150 -2.59 -49.40 -16.14
C VAL A 150 -2.20 -48.58 -14.90
N GLY A 151 -2.15 -47.25 -15.06
CA GLY A 151 -1.82 -46.32 -13.99
C GLY A 151 -0.35 -45.89 -13.92
N GLU A 152 0.50 -46.35 -14.85
CA GLU A 152 1.87 -45.85 -14.99
C GLU A 152 1.88 -44.34 -15.33
N ARG A 153 2.83 -43.60 -14.73
CA ARG A 153 2.97 -42.14 -14.89
C ARG A 153 4.28 -41.82 -15.59
N PHE A 154 4.24 -40.90 -16.55
CA PHE A 154 5.39 -40.42 -17.32
C PHE A 154 5.57 -38.92 -17.09
N SER A 155 6.82 -38.46 -16.96
CA SER A 155 7.20 -37.08 -16.60
C SER A 155 8.32 -36.54 -17.46
#